data_AF-A0A933C3T7-F1
#
_entry.id   AF-A0A933C3T7-F1
#
_cell.length_a   1.000
_cell.length_b   1.000
_cell.length_c   1.000
_cell.angle_alpha   90.00
_cell.angle_beta   90.00
_cell.angle_gamma   90.00
#
_symmetry.space_group_name_H-M   'P 1'
#
loop_
_entity.id
_entity.type
_entity.pdbx_description
1 polymer ?
#
loop_
_entity_poly.entity_id
_entity_poly.type
_entity_poly.pdbx_seq_one_letter_code
_entity_poly.pdbx_strand_id
1 'polypeptide(L)'
;MAQDPSLNNLVDPPGNKAADIGSLGNVIKSGKGTQPMILIPGIGFSGNIYKEFMASIENDFRMYAVTLPGFGGTPAPPGPGEETSFGEQTWTNNAVVAIEKLMERENIRNPVVVGHWQIGTQIALRLALKHPKKIKAVVLLSGVAKMDVTGTRFEQYYATPEARVAPIDTFLAPKWFKTVTRETWDDNNFLPEDYTVHPRLGLRYWREAALPKLHVWVRYLCEFNAQDITVDLSKLKVPTLLLKPGLEGIYAQGPQNYIEMFCHDSWGNLDSYSSIKVKTIPHTRSLMWLDRPEEVKQAVIEFLRSAK
;
A
#
# COMPACT_ATOMS: atom_id res chain seq x y z
N MET A 1 8.83 14.16 -21.41
CA MET A 1 8.02 13.02 -20.94
C MET A 1 7.21 12.51 -22.12
N ALA A 2 7.50 11.30 -22.60
CA ALA A 2 6.85 10.72 -23.78
C ALA A 2 5.44 10.24 -23.44
N GLN A 3 4.51 10.49 -24.36
CA GLN A 3 3.11 10.09 -24.30
C GLN A 3 2.78 9.44 -25.66
N ASP A 4 2.01 8.36 -25.65
CA ASP A 4 1.59 7.64 -26.85
C ASP A 4 0.05 7.68 -26.95
N PRO A 5 -0.52 8.47 -27.89
CA PRO A 5 -1.96 8.61 -28.08
C PRO A 5 -2.68 7.30 -28.45
N SER A 6 -1.97 6.26 -28.88
CA SER A 6 -2.54 4.94 -29.18
C SER A 6 -2.78 4.09 -27.92
N LEU A 7 -2.21 4.47 -26.78
CA LEU A 7 -2.39 3.77 -25.52
C LEU A 7 -3.68 4.20 -24.81
N ASN A 8 -4.25 3.25 -24.06
CA ASN A 8 -5.28 3.53 -23.07
C ASN A 8 -5.05 2.68 -21.82
N ASN A 9 -4.29 3.22 -20.87
CA ASN A 9 -4.01 2.57 -19.59
C ASN A 9 -5.20 2.61 -18.60
N LEU A 10 -6.35 3.18 -19.01
CA LEU A 10 -7.54 3.23 -18.14
C LEU A 10 -8.47 2.03 -18.34
N VAL A 11 -8.22 1.21 -19.36
CA VAL A 11 -9.01 0.03 -19.69
C VAL A 11 -8.14 -1.22 -19.74
N ASP A 12 -8.78 -2.38 -19.66
CA ASP A 12 -8.08 -3.65 -19.83
C ASP A 12 -7.54 -3.78 -21.26
N PRO A 13 -6.29 -4.23 -21.44
CA PRO A 13 -5.75 -4.47 -22.76
C PRO A 13 -6.49 -5.63 -23.46
N PRO A 14 -6.60 -5.62 -24.79
CA PRO A 14 -7.25 -6.71 -25.53
C PRO A 14 -6.69 -8.08 -25.16
N GLY A 15 -7.58 -9.05 -24.96
CA GLY A 15 -7.20 -10.43 -24.60
C GLY A 15 -6.78 -10.63 -23.13
N ASN A 16 -6.94 -9.61 -22.27
CA ASN A 16 -6.72 -9.78 -20.83
C ASN A 16 -7.75 -10.73 -20.23
N LYS A 17 -7.29 -11.83 -19.62
CA LYS A 17 -8.14 -12.69 -18.81
C LYS A 17 -8.29 -12.04 -17.43
N ALA A 18 -9.51 -11.64 -17.07
CA ALA A 18 -9.80 -11.05 -15.77
C ALA A 18 -9.83 -12.11 -14.65
N ALA A 19 -9.51 -11.69 -13.43
CA ALA A 19 -9.74 -12.42 -12.20
C ALA A 19 -11.23 -12.37 -11.80
N ASP A 20 -11.65 -13.28 -10.93
CA ASP A 20 -12.99 -13.21 -10.33
C ASP A 20 -13.09 -12.01 -9.39
N ILE A 21 -14.25 -11.35 -9.38
CA ILE A 21 -14.53 -10.22 -8.48
C ILE A 21 -14.44 -10.68 -7.02
N GLY A 22 -13.68 -9.92 -6.22
CA GLY A 22 -13.46 -10.23 -4.81
C GLY A 22 -12.60 -11.49 -4.60
N SER A 23 -11.66 -11.76 -5.50
CA SER A 23 -10.61 -12.77 -5.35
C SER A 23 -9.25 -12.12 -5.02
N LEU A 24 -8.34 -12.92 -4.47
CA LEU A 24 -6.92 -12.57 -4.32
C LEU A 24 -6.14 -13.23 -5.45
N GLY A 25 -5.06 -12.60 -5.91
CA GLY A 25 -4.19 -13.19 -6.92
C GLY A 25 -3.45 -14.44 -6.41
N ASN A 26 -2.91 -14.36 -5.18
CA ASN A 26 -2.25 -15.48 -4.51
C ASN A 26 -2.24 -15.28 -2.99
N VAL A 27 -2.04 -16.35 -2.22
CA VAL A 27 -1.83 -16.31 -0.77
C VAL A 27 -0.70 -17.25 -0.38
N ILE A 28 0.37 -16.69 0.17
CA ILE A 28 1.50 -17.45 0.73
C ILE A 28 1.20 -17.67 2.22
N LYS A 29 1.18 -18.94 2.64
CA LYS A 29 0.99 -19.33 4.04
C LYS A 29 2.34 -19.72 4.64
N SER A 30 2.65 -19.24 5.84
CA SER A 30 3.85 -19.65 6.58
C SER A 30 3.65 -19.52 8.10
N GLY A 31 4.56 -20.11 8.86
CA GLY A 31 4.58 -20.04 10.31
C GLY A 31 3.63 -20.99 11.02
N LYS A 32 3.92 -21.21 12.30
CA LYS A 32 3.28 -22.20 13.17
C LYS A 32 2.76 -21.60 14.50
N GLY A 33 2.87 -20.29 14.67
CA GLY A 33 2.34 -19.60 15.84
C GLY A 33 0.82 -19.58 15.88
N THR A 34 0.25 -19.31 17.06
CA THR A 34 -1.21 -19.33 17.26
C THR A 34 -1.89 -18.04 16.81
N GLN A 35 -1.18 -16.90 16.86
CA GLN A 35 -1.71 -15.61 16.44
C GLN A 35 -1.70 -15.51 14.91
N PRO A 36 -2.87 -15.37 14.24
CA PRO A 36 -2.88 -15.15 12.81
C PRO A 36 -2.42 -13.73 12.47
N MET A 37 -1.73 -13.62 11.34
CA MET A 37 -1.28 -12.35 10.77
C MET A 37 -1.52 -12.33 9.26
N ILE A 38 -2.13 -11.27 8.75
CA ILE A 38 -2.36 -11.07 7.30
C ILE A 38 -1.43 -9.96 6.84
N LEU A 39 -0.63 -10.20 5.79
CA LEU A 39 0.33 -9.22 5.26
C LEU A 39 -0.12 -8.76 3.88
N ILE A 40 -0.34 -7.46 3.74
CA ILE A 40 -0.91 -6.81 2.55
C ILE A 40 0.17 -5.92 1.93
N PRO A 41 0.73 -6.32 0.77
CA PRO A 41 1.80 -5.59 0.13
C PRO A 41 1.31 -4.25 -0.40
N GLY A 42 2.28 -3.35 -0.60
CA GLY A 42 2.07 -2.08 -1.27
C GLY A 42 1.92 -2.26 -2.78
N ILE A 43 1.60 -1.15 -3.45
CA ILE A 43 1.45 -1.13 -4.90
C ILE A 43 2.75 -1.59 -5.59
N GLY A 44 2.59 -2.36 -6.67
CA GLY A 44 3.72 -2.94 -7.41
C GLY A 44 4.13 -4.33 -6.94
N PHE A 45 3.82 -4.70 -5.70
CA PHE A 45 4.40 -5.87 -5.07
C PHE A 45 3.44 -7.04 -4.91
N SER A 46 4.04 -8.24 -4.86
CA SER A 46 3.35 -9.47 -4.48
C SER A 46 3.58 -9.81 -3.01
N GLY A 47 2.89 -10.82 -2.50
CA GLY A 47 3.13 -11.35 -1.14
C GLY A 47 4.57 -11.86 -0.94
N ASN A 48 5.36 -12.05 -2.01
CA ASN A 48 6.75 -12.50 -1.91
C ASN A 48 7.66 -11.50 -1.20
N ILE A 49 7.32 -10.21 -1.14
CA ILE A 49 8.14 -9.20 -0.45
C ILE A 49 8.29 -9.46 1.05
N TYR A 50 7.41 -10.28 1.61
CA TYR A 50 7.39 -10.63 3.01
C TYR A 50 8.12 -11.94 3.34
N LYS A 51 8.75 -12.63 2.38
CA LYS A 51 9.36 -13.94 2.64
C LYS A 51 10.38 -13.91 3.78
N GLU A 52 11.30 -12.96 3.72
CA GLU A 52 12.35 -12.77 4.73
C GLU A 52 11.73 -12.36 6.09
N PHE A 53 10.72 -11.49 6.08
CA PHE A 53 10.02 -11.08 7.29
C PHE A 53 9.22 -12.22 7.93
N MET A 54 8.49 -13.01 7.14
CA MET A 54 7.73 -14.15 7.62
C MET A 54 8.65 -15.23 8.20
N ALA A 55 9.81 -15.48 7.59
CA ALA A 55 10.78 -16.43 8.10
C ALA A 55 11.32 -16.02 9.49
N SER A 56 11.54 -14.73 9.74
CA SER A 56 12.11 -14.25 11.01
C SER A 56 11.15 -14.32 12.21
N ILE A 57 9.84 -14.46 11.98
CA ILE A 57 8.78 -14.51 12.99
C ILE A 57 7.87 -15.76 12.88
N GLU A 58 8.32 -16.79 12.16
CA GLU A 58 7.51 -17.99 11.86
C GLU A 58 7.09 -18.79 13.10
N ASN A 59 7.84 -18.66 14.20
CA ASN A 59 7.53 -19.33 15.47
C ASN A 59 6.42 -18.61 16.25
N ASP A 60 6.25 -17.30 16.03
CA ASP A 60 5.34 -16.45 16.80
C ASP A 60 3.96 -16.33 16.15
N PHE A 61 3.88 -16.43 14.81
CA PHE A 61 2.66 -16.18 14.05
C PHE A 61 2.35 -17.28 13.04
N ARG A 62 1.06 -17.39 12.69
CA ARG A 62 0.59 -18.05 11.47
C ARG A 62 0.19 -16.99 10.46
N MET A 63 0.95 -16.91 9.37
CA MET A 63 0.95 -15.76 8.47
C MET A 63 0.35 -16.08 7.11
N TYR A 64 -0.32 -15.08 6.54
CA TYR A 64 -0.94 -15.10 5.22
C TYR A 64 -0.51 -13.84 4.46
N ALA A 65 0.54 -13.94 3.65
CA ALA A 65 0.94 -12.85 2.76
C ALA A 65 0.11 -12.92 1.47
N VAL A 66 -0.73 -11.90 1.26
CA VAL A 66 -1.63 -11.86 0.11
C VAL A 66 -0.96 -11.19 -1.07
N THR A 67 -1.40 -11.54 -2.28
CA THR A 67 -1.10 -10.80 -3.51
C THR A 67 -2.41 -10.24 -4.04
N LEU A 68 -2.48 -8.92 -4.19
CA LEU A 68 -3.64 -8.27 -4.78
C LEU A 68 -3.73 -8.66 -6.27
N PRO A 69 -4.94 -8.82 -6.83
CA PRO A 69 -5.11 -9.14 -8.25
C PRO A 69 -4.38 -8.14 -9.16
N GLY A 70 -3.76 -8.63 -10.23
CA GLY A 70 -2.98 -7.83 -11.18
C GLY A 70 -1.50 -7.67 -10.82
N PHE A 71 -1.10 -8.04 -9.60
CA PHE A 71 0.30 -8.05 -9.15
C PHE A 71 0.88 -9.47 -9.14
N GLY A 72 2.21 -9.58 -9.11
CA GLY A 72 2.91 -10.88 -9.01
C GLY A 72 2.62 -11.85 -10.16
N GLY A 73 2.30 -11.34 -11.35
CA GLY A 73 1.93 -12.14 -12.52
C GLY A 73 0.50 -12.71 -12.49
N THR A 74 -0.32 -12.29 -11.53
CA THR A 74 -1.72 -12.74 -11.42
C THR A 74 -2.66 -11.89 -12.29
N PRO A 75 -3.79 -12.45 -12.75
CA PRO A 75 -4.83 -11.68 -13.44
C PRO A 75 -5.33 -10.48 -12.63
N ALA A 76 -5.59 -9.35 -13.30
CA ALA A 76 -6.23 -8.18 -12.70
C ALA A 76 -7.74 -8.39 -12.58
N PRO A 77 -8.46 -7.68 -11.68
CA PRO A 77 -9.91 -7.67 -11.71
C PRO A 77 -10.41 -7.12 -13.05
N PRO A 78 -11.66 -7.41 -13.45
CA PRO A 78 -12.22 -6.75 -14.62
C PRO A 78 -12.16 -5.23 -14.44
N GLY A 79 -11.68 -4.54 -15.47
CA GLY A 79 -11.70 -3.10 -15.56
C GLY A 79 -13.14 -2.58 -15.41
N PRO A 80 -13.39 -1.57 -14.57
CA PRO A 80 -14.69 -0.92 -14.51
C PRO A 80 -14.99 -0.20 -15.84
N GLY A 81 -16.24 0.24 -16.02
CA GLY A 81 -16.57 1.05 -17.20
C GLY A 81 -15.73 2.32 -17.26
N GLU A 82 -15.49 2.85 -18.47
CA GLU A 82 -14.67 4.08 -18.64
C GLU A 82 -15.21 5.28 -17.85
N GLU A 83 -16.54 5.33 -17.65
CA GLU A 83 -17.24 6.37 -16.89
C GLU A 83 -17.27 6.12 -15.38
N THR A 84 -16.76 4.96 -14.91
CA THR A 84 -16.73 4.64 -13.48
C THR A 84 -15.66 5.48 -12.78
N SER A 85 -16.09 6.30 -11.84
CA SER A 85 -15.20 7.18 -11.08
C SER A 85 -14.12 6.39 -10.34
N PHE A 86 -12.91 6.93 -10.26
CA PHE A 86 -11.86 6.35 -9.41
C PHE A 86 -12.19 6.51 -7.92
N GLY A 87 -13.04 7.48 -7.57
CA GLY A 87 -13.55 7.68 -6.21
C GLY A 87 -14.42 6.52 -5.71
N GLU A 88 -15.00 5.71 -6.59
CA GLU A 88 -15.74 4.51 -6.22
C GLU A 88 -14.83 3.39 -5.68
N GLN A 89 -13.52 3.46 -5.93
CA GLN A 89 -12.51 2.56 -5.39
C GLN A 89 -12.81 1.07 -5.64
N THR A 90 -13.42 0.74 -6.78
CA THR A 90 -13.94 -0.61 -7.07
C THR A 90 -12.91 -1.73 -6.85
N TRP A 91 -11.66 -1.55 -7.29
CA TRP A 91 -10.63 -2.59 -7.17
C TRP A 91 -10.12 -2.71 -5.74
N THR A 92 -9.96 -1.58 -5.04
CA THR A 92 -9.56 -1.54 -3.63
C THR A 92 -10.65 -2.12 -2.72
N ASN A 93 -11.92 -1.83 -3.01
CA ASN A 93 -13.08 -2.41 -2.32
C ASN A 93 -13.13 -3.94 -2.52
N ASN A 94 -12.91 -4.39 -3.76
CA ASN A 94 -12.84 -5.82 -4.08
C ASN A 94 -11.69 -6.52 -3.33
N ALA A 95 -10.53 -5.87 -3.19
CA ALA A 95 -9.42 -6.39 -2.40
C ALA A 95 -9.76 -6.54 -0.91
N VAL A 96 -10.45 -5.56 -0.31
CA VAL A 96 -10.94 -5.65 1.08
C VAL A 96 -11.89 -6.85 1.23
N VAL A 97 -12.86 -7.00 0.33
CA VAL A 97 -13.80 -8.15 0.32
C VAL A 97 -13.05 -9.48 0.14
N ALA A 98 -12.04 -9.53 -0.71
CA ALA A 98 -11.25 -10.74 -0.94
C ALA A 98 -10.49 -11.18 0.32
N ILE A 99 -9.99 -10.22 1.12
CA ILE A 99 -9.33 -10.51 2.41
C ILE A 99 -10.36 -10.95 3.46
N GLU A 100 -11.57 -10.36 3.48
CA GLU A 100 -12.66 -10.81 4.34
C GLU A 100 -13.04 -12.28 4.03
N LYS A 101 -13.19 -12.62 2.74
CA LYS A 101 -13.43 -14.00 2.30
C LYS A 101 -12.28 -14.94 2.68
N LEU A 102 -11.03 -14.48 2.59
CA LEU A 102 -9.87 -15.24 3.07
C LEU A 102 -10.01 -15.53 4.57
N MET A 103 -10.38 -14.52 5.36
CA MET A 103 -10.56 -14.68 6.80
C MET A 103 -11.64 -15.70 7.14
N GLU A 104 -12.74 -15.70 6.41
CA GLU A 104 -13.83 -16.67 6.59
C GLU A 104 -13.40 -18.09 6.18
N ARG A 105 -12.86 -18.24 4.96
CA ARG A 105 -12.45 -19.53 4.39
C ARG A 105 -11.39 -20.23 5.23
N GLU A 106 -10.43 -19.49 5.76
CA GLU A 106 -9.31 -20.02 6.55
C GLU A 106 -9.59 -19.97 8.06
N ASN A 107 -10.80 -19.57 8.47
CA ASN A 107 -11.21 -19.39 9.85
C ASN A 107 -10.21 -18.53 10.66
N ILE A 108 -9.72 -17.44 10.05
CA ILE A 108 -8.80 -16.48 10.66
C ILE A 108 -9.60 -15.59 11.62
N ARG A 109 -9.38 -15.77 12.91
CA ARG A 109 -10.04 -15.00 13.98
C ARG A 109 -9.04 -14.04 14.63
N ASN A 110 -9.47 -12.80 14.82
CA ASN A 110 -8.69 -11.77 15.51
C ASN A 110 -7.24 -11.60 14.97
N PRO A 111 -7.03 -11.45 13.65
CA PRO A 111 -5.68 -11.32 13.10
C PRO A 111 -5.04 -9.98 13.46
N VAL A 112 -3.71 -10.00 13.45
CA VAL A 112 -2.91 -8.79 13.21
C VAL A 112 -2.92 -8.52 11.70
N VAL A 113 -3.25 -7.30 11.29
CA VAL A 113 -3.21 -6.93 9.87
C VAL A 113 -1.99 -6.05 9.64
N VAL A 114 -1.09 -6.49 8.77
CA VAL A 114 0.10 -5.75 8.36
C VAL A 114 -0.16 -5.14 7.00
N GLY A 115 -0.06 -3.82 6.90
CA GLY A 115 -0.12 -3.10 5.62
C GLY A 115 1.24 -2.46 5.32
N HIS A 116 1.77 -2.69 4.13
CA HIS A 116 2.93 -1.95 3.64
C HIS A 116 2.47 -0.96 2.59
N TRP A 117 2.91 0.31 2.68
CA TRP A 117 2.91 1.31 1.60
C TRP A 117 1.60 1.54 0.83
N GLN A 118 1.15 2.79 0.70
CA GLN A 118 -0.02 3.18 -0.13
C GLN A 118 -1.22 2.22 0.01
N ILE A 119 -1.54 1.44 -1.03
CA ILE A 119 -2.72 0.56 -1.05
C ILE A 119 -2.75 -0.48 0.08
N GLY A 120 -1.59 -1.01 0.51
CA GLY A 120 -1.54 -1.96 1.61
C GLY A 120 -1.88 -1.29 2.95
N THR A 121 -1.45 -0.04 3.12
CA THR A 121 -1.84 0.81 4.26
C THR A 121 -3.34 1.08 4.27
N GLN A 122 -3.89 1.51 3.13
CA GLN A 122 -5.32 1.82 3.02
C GLN A 122 -6.18 0.60 3.31
N ILE A 123 -5.89 -0.55 2.71
CA ILE A 123 -6.68 -1.77 2.91
C ILE A 123 -6.61 -2.21 4.38
N ALA A 124 -5.44 -2.17 5.02
CA ALA A 124 -5.28 -2.53 6.43
C ALA A 124 -6.12 -1.64 7.36
N LEU A 125 -6.07 -0.31 7.17
CA LEU A 125 -6.87 0.64 7.94
C LEU A 125 -8.37 0.45 7.68
N ARG A 126 -8.78 0.24 6.43
CA ARG A 126 -10.19 0.01 6.07
C ARG A 126 -10.75 -1.25 6.72
N LEU A 127 -9.98 -2.33 6.78
CA LEU A 127 -10.36 -3.55 7.50
C LEU A 127 -10.54 -3.29 9.01
N ALA A 128 -9.65 -2.52 9.62
CA ALA A 128 -9.72 -2.17 11.04
C ALA A 128 -10.90 -1.24 11.37
N LEU A 129 -11.18 -0.25 10.51
CA LEU A 129 -12.32 0.65 10.63
C LEU A 129 -13.65 -0.10 10.45
N LYS A 130 -13.72 -1.01 9.47
CA LYS A 130 -14.93 -1.79 9.18
C LYS A 130 -15.18 -2.89 10.22
N HIS A 131 -14.12 -3.51 10.76
CA HIS A 131 -14.23 -4.64 11.69
C HIS A 131 -13.44 -4.43 13.00
N PRO A 132 -13.71 -3.38 13.78
CA PRO A 132 -12.90 -3.03 14.95
C PRO A 132 -12.93 -4.08 16.08
N LYS A 133 -13.90 -5.01 16.05
CA LYS A 133 -14.01 -6.13 17.00
C LYS A 133 -13.40 -7.44 16.47
N LYS A 134 -13.05 -7.52 15.18
CA LYS A 134 -12.51 -8.74 14.56
C LYS A 134 -11.02 -8.61 14.24
N ILE A 135 -10.44 -7.42 14.30
CA ILE A 135 -9.02 -7.17 14.06
C ILE A 135 -8.34 -6.89 15.40
N LYS A 136 -7.26 -7.62 15.70
CA LYS A 136 -6.54 -7.49 16.96
C LYS A 136 -5.73 -6.19 17.01
N ALA A 137 -4.98 -5.95 15.95
CA ALA A 137 -4.09 -4.81 15.82
C ALA A 137 -3.76 -4.59 14.34
N VAL A 138 -3.34 -3.37 14.02
CA VAL A 138 -2.77 -3.02 12.72
C VAL A 138 -1.29 -2.67 12.88
N VAL A 139 -0.46 -3.14 11.96
CA VAL A 139 0.94 -2.74 11.82
C VAL A 139 1.12 -2.16 10.42
N LEU A 140 1.61 -0.93 10.34
CA LEU A 140 1.86 -0.25 9.09
C LEU A 140 3.36 -0.09 8.91
N LEU A 141 3.89 -0.76 7.89
CA LEU A 141 5.30 -0.70 7.52
C LEU A 141 5.45 0.36 6.43
N SER A 142 6.14 1.46 6.73
CA SER A 142 6.27 2.60 5.81
C SER A 142 4.91 3.05 5.28
N GLY A 143 3.96 3.23 6.21
CA GLY A 143 2.56 3.46 5.85
C GLY A 143 2.37 4.81 5.15
N VAL A 144 1.54 4.84 4.11
CA VAL A 144 1.15 6.07 3.40
C VAL A 144 -0.37 6.19 3.45
N ALA A 145 -0.88 7.22 4.10
CA ALA A 145 -2.33 7.37 4.30
C ALA A 145 -3.04 8.01 3.09
N LYS A 146 -2.41 9.01 2.47
CA LYS A 146 -2.96 9.74 1.32
C LYS A 146 -1.86 10.34 0.45
N MET A 147 -2.23 10.79 -0.75
CA MET A 147 -1.38 11.72 -1.50
C MET A 147 -1.37 13.08 -0.79
N ASP A 148 -0.21 13.51 -0.28
CA ASP A 148 -0.09 14.84 0.30
C ASP A 148 0.32 15.88 -0.75
N VAL A 149 -0.39 17.00 -0.74
CA VAL A 149 -0.18 18.15 -1.62
C VAL A 149 -0.21 19.46 -0.84
N THR A 150 -0.11 19.38 0.48
CA THR A 150 -0.12 20.54 1.38
C THR A 150 1.02 21.49 1.05
N GLY A 151 0.75 22.80 1.05
CA GLY A 151 1.73 23.82 0.70
C GLY A 151 2.03 23.94 -0.79
N THR A 152 1.37 23.14 -1.65
CA THR A 152 1.50 23.25 -3.11
C THR A 152 0.36 24.07 -3.71
N ARG A 153 0.52 24.54 -4.95
CA ARG A 153 -0.56 25.18 -5.72
C ARG A 153 -1.79 24.29 -5.94
N PHE A 154 -1.71 23.00 -5.63
CA PHE A 154 -2.78 22.04 -5.83
C PHE A 154 -3.61 21.76 -4.57
N GLU A 155 -3.20 22.25 -3.39
CA GLU A 155 -3.83 21.94 -2.10
C GLU A 155 -5.35 22.08 -2.10
N GLN A 156 -5.87 23.17 -2.66
CA GLN A 156 -7.31 23.45 -2.73
C GLN A 156 -8.13 22.34 -3.44
N TYR A 157 -7.52 21.60 -4.37
CA TYR A 157 -8.18 20.54 -5.11
C TYR A 157 -8.22 19.20 -4.35
N TYR A 158 -7.51 19.09 -3.23
CA TYR A 158 -7.41 17.85 -2.45
C TYR A 158 -7.84 18.04 -0.98
N ALA A 159 -8.47 19.17 -0.66
CA ALA A 159 -8.80 19.56 0.71
C ALA A 159 -9.85 18.66 1.40
N THR A 160 -10.74 18.02 0.64
CA THR A 160 -11.75 17.07 1.16
C THR A 160 -11.75 15.77 0.36
N PRO A 161 -12.22 14.64 0.93
CA PRO A 161 -12.35 13.39 0.19
C PRO A 161 -13.06 13.54 -1.16
N GLU A 162 -14.14 14.33 -1.22
CA GLU A 162 -14.93 14.56 -2.43
C GLU A 162 -14.16 15.40 -3.45
N ALA A 163 -13.44 16.43 -2.99
CA ALA A 163 -12.66 17.30 -3.87
C ALA A 163 -11.53 16.53 -4.58
N ARG A 164 -10.95 15.52 -3.92
CA ARG A 164 -9.85 14.70 -4.46
C ARG A 164 -10.24 13.89 -5.69
N VAL A 165 -11.52 13.56 -5.85
CA VAL A 165 -11.99 12.72 -6.97
C VAL A 165 -11.87 13.47 -8.30
N ALA A 166 -12.30 14.73 -8.34
CA ALA A 166 -12.41 15.48 -9.59
C ALA A 166 -11.06 15.66 -10.32
N PRO A 167 -9.93 16.00 -9.66
CA PRO A 167 -8.62 16.04 -10.31
C PRO A 167 -8.16 14.70 -10.88
N ILE A 168 -8.55 13.58 -10.26
CA ILE A 168 -8.23 12.25 -10.77
C ILE A 168 -9.05 11.95 -12.01
N ASP A 169 -10.37 12.05 -11.89
CA ASP A 169 -11.32 11.67 -12.95
C ASP A 169 -11.23 12.58 -14.18
N THR A 170 -10.93 13.86 -14.02
CA THR A 170 -10.98 14.84 -15.12
C THR A 170 -9.62 15.27 -15.67
N PHE A 171 -8.54 15.01 -14.93
CA PHE A 171 -7.19 15.47 -15.31
C PHE A 171 -6.16 14.35 -15.28
N LEU A 172 -5.80 13.83 -14.10
CA LEU A 172 -4.67 12.90 -13.99
C LEU A 172 -4.93 11.59 -14.75
N ALA A 173 -6.08 10.95 -14.57
CA ALA A 173 -6.39 9.72 -15.30
C ALA A 173 -6.53 9.95 -16.82
N PRO A 174 -7.47 10.79 -17.31
CA PRO A 174 -7.73 10.89 -18.74
C PRO A 174 -6.65 11.62 -19.55
N LYS A 175 -5.88 12.54 -18.94
CA LYS A 175 -4.90 13.38 -19.67
C LYS A 175 -3.46 12.97 -19.45
N TRP A 176 -3.12 12.41 -18.30
CA TRP A 176 -1.75 12.00 -17.99
C TRP A 176 -1.57 10.49 -18.07
N PHE A 177 -2.32 9.73 -17.26
CA PHE A 177 -2.09 8.29 -17.14
C PHE A 177 -2.62 7.49 -18.33
N LYS A 178 -3.66 7.96 -19.02
CA LYS A 178 -4.25 7.27 -20.18
C LYS A 178 -3.21 6.89 -21.24
N THR A 179 -2.33 7.83 -21.59
CA THR A 179 -1.39 7.71 -22.71
C THR A 179 0.07 7.62 -22.28
N VAL A 180 0.36 7.55 -20.96
CA VAL A 180 1.75 7.52 -20.48
C VAL A 180 2.43 6.25 -20.97
N THR A 181 3.61 6.41 -21.55
CA THR A 181 4.41 5.27 -22.01
C THR A 181 5.02 4.55 -20.81
N ARG A 182 5.39 3.29 -21.02
CA ARG A 182 6.05 2.50 -19.98
C ARG A 182 7.39 3.10 -19.54
N GLU A 183 8.17 3.59 -20.50
CA GLU A 183 9.44 4.30 -20.24
C GLU A 183 9.22 5.54 -19.38
N THR A 184 8.31 6.44 -19.78
CA THR A 184 8.00 7.64 -18.99
C THR A 184 7.50 7.29 -17.59
N TRP A 185 6.70 6.24 -17.45
CA TRP A 185 6.25 5.76 -16.14
C TRP A 185 7.44 5.33 -15.27
N ASP A 186 8.28 4.43 -15.76
CA ASP A 186 9.41 3.88 -15.00
C ASP A 186 10.44 4.98 -14.64
N ASP A 187 10.68 5.95 -15.53
CA ASP A 187 11.59 7.09 -15.31
C ASP A 187 11.08 8.10 -14.26
N ASN A 188 9.78 8.11 -13.97
CA ASN A 188 9.15 9.06 -13.05
C ASN A 188 8.50 8.36 -11.85
N ASN A 189 8.86 7.10 -11.60
CA ASN A 189 8.43 6.32 -10.44
C ASN A 189 9.57 6.20 -9.41
N PHE A 190 9.32 5.47 -8.33
CA PHE A 190 10.30 5.24 -7.27
C PHE A 190 11.61 4.64 -7.80
N LEU A 191 12.72 5.04 -7.17
CA LEU A 191 14.08 4.60 -7.49
C LEU A 191 14.49 3.39 -6.63
N PRO A 192 15.48 2.59 -7.08
CA PRO A 192 16.03 1.48 -6.29
C PRO A 192 16.35 1.83 -4.82
N GLU A 193 16.89 3.03 -4.58
CA GLU A 193 17.31 3.53 -3.28
C GLU A 193 16.13 3.91 -2.36
N ASP A 194 14.91 4.05 -2.90
CA ASP A 194 13.68 4.28 -2.12
C ASP A 194 13.18 3.00 -1.44
N TYR A 195 13.61 1.83 -1.94
CA TYR A 195 13.15 0.54 -1.44
C TYR A 195 13.99 0.03 -0.28
N THR A 196 15.31 0.12 -0.35
CA THR A 196 16.23 -0.41 0.65
C THR A 196 17.60 0.27 0.54
N VAL A 197 18.34 0.34 1.65
CA VAL A 197 19.72 0.84 1.66
C VAL A 197 20.71 -0.11 0.97
N HIS A 198 20.28 -1.32 0.61
CA HIS A 198 21.11 -2.34 -0.03
C HIS A 198 20.97 -2.26 -1.57
N PRO A 199 21.97 -1.75 -2.33
CA PRO A 199 21.79 -1.42 -3.74
C PRO A 199 21.33 -2.58 -4.63
N ARG A 200 21.85 -3.79 -4.38
CA ARG A 200 21.47 -5.00 -5.13
C ARG A 200 20.02 -5.41 -4.87
N LEU A 201 19.57 -5.29 -3.63
CA LEU A 201 18.18 -5.57 -3.27
C LEU A 201 17.27 -4.46 -3.80
N GLY A 202 17.70 -3.19 -3.72
CA GLY A 202 16.98 -2.05 -4.30
C GLY A 202 16.68 -2.26 -5.76
N LEU A 203 17.67 -2.64 -6.56
CA LEU A 203 17.48 -2.94 -7.98
C LEU A 203 16.55 -4.14 -8.21
N ARG A 204 16.61 -5.16 -7.36
CA ARG A 204 15.71 -6.32 -7.45
C ARG A 204 14.25 -5.91 -7.21
N TYR A 205 13.98 -5.18 -6.13
CA TYR A 205 12.62 -4.80 -5.76
C TYR A 205 12.06 -3.70 -6.67
N TRP A 206 12.90 -2.80 -7.18
CA TRP A 206 12.51 -1.87 -8.23
C TRP A 206 12.03 -2.62 -9.48
N ARG A 207 12.79 -3.62 -9.95
CA ARG A 207 12.35 -4.48 -11.06
C ARG A 207 11.04 -5.18 -10.76
N GLU A 208 10.89 -5.76 -9.56
CA GLU A 208 9.65 -6.43 -9.15
C GLU A 208 8.46 -5.46 -9.16
N ALA A 209 8.60 -4.28 -8.56
CA ALA A 209 7.57 -3.25 -8.52
C ALA A 209 7.18 -2.77 -9.92
N ALA A 210 8.12 -2.80 -10.86
CA ALA A 210 7.88 -2.45 -12.25
C ALA A 210 7.15 -3.57 -13.03
N LEU A 211 7.23 -4.86 -12.67
CA LEU A 211 6.66 -5.96 -13.47
C LEU A 211 5.15 -5.87 -13.79
N PRO A 212 4.25 -5.35 -12.94
CA PRO A 212 2.82 -5.35 -13.22
C PRO A 212 2.49 -4.54 -14.48
N LYS A 213 1.39 -4.92 -15.15
CA LYS A 213 0.90 -4.20 -16.33
C LYS A 213 0.53 -2.77 -15.93
N LEU A 214 0.82 -1.82 -16.81
CA LEU A 214 0.67 -0.39 -16.50
C LEU A 214 -0.77 0.02 -16.13
N HIS A 215 -1.78 -0.53 -16.82
CA HIS A 215 -3.19 -0.26 -16.46
C HIS A 215 -3.55 -0.70 -15.03
N VAL A 216 -2.93 -1.77 -14.51
CA VAL A 216 -3.15 -2.24 -13.13
C VAL A 216 -2.59 -1.21 -12.14
N TRP A 217 -1.36 -0.77 -12.38
CA TRP A 217 -0.70 0.27 -11.59
C TRP A 217 -1.51 1.57 -11.59
N VAL A 218 -1.88 2.04 -12.79
CA VAL A 218 -2.67 3.27 -12.98
C VAL A 218 -4.00 3.18 -12.24
N ARG A 219 -4.72 2.06 -12.35
CA ARG A 219 -6.03 1.90 -11.69
C ARG A 219 -5.90 2.00 -10.17
N TYR A 220 -5.02 1.20 -9.56
CA TYR A 220 -4.83 1.24 -8.11
C TYR A 220 -4.29 2.58 -7.61
N LEU A 221 -3.40 3.23 -8.35
CA LEU A 221 -2.86 4.54 -7.97
C LEU A 221 -3.95 5.63 -8.03
N CYS A 222 -4.78 5.63 -9.06
CA CYS A 222 -5.88 6.60 -9.19
C CYS A 222 -6.90 6.43 -8.06
N GLU A 223 -7.29 5.18 -7.74
CA GLU A 223 -8.17 4.90 -6.60
C GLU A 223 -7.54 5.36 -5.26
N PHE A 224 -6.23 5.14 -5.07
CA PHE A 224 -5.51 5.61 -3.89
C PHE A 224 -5.50 7.15 -3.78
N ASN A 225 -5.26 7.85 -4.89
CA ASN A 225 -5.16 9.32 -4.92
C ASN A 225 -6.52 10.00 -4.75
N ALA A 226 -7.60 9.38 -5.22
CA ALA A 226 -8.98 9.83 -5.07
C ALA A 226 -9.54 9.66 -3.63
N GLN A 227 -8.72 9.21 -2.69
CA GLN A 227 -9.10 8.84 -1.32
C GLN A 227 -8.31 9.65 -0.29
N ASP A 228 -8.94 9.90 0.86
CA ASP A 228 -8.27 10.39 2.06
C ASP A 228 -8.70 9.55 3.27
N ILE A 229 -7.88 8.59 3.71
CA ILE A 229 -8.22 7.75 4.88
C ILE A 229 -8.04 8.50 6.21
N THR A 230 -7.36 9.66 6.20
CA THR A 230 -7.05 10.39 7.43
C THR A 230 -8.30 10.96 8.10
N VAL A 231 -9.36 11.23 7.31
CA VAL A 231 -10.65 11.74 7.82
C VAL A 231 -11.37 10.76 8.74
N ASP A 232 -11.06 9.46 8.63
CA ASP A 232 -11.69 8.40 9.43
C ASP A 232 -10.82 7.95 10.61
N LEU A 233 -9.60 8.47 10.77
CA LEU A 233 -8.69 8.02 11.86
C LEU A 233 -9.24 8.32 13.25
N SER A 234 -10.07 9.36 13.40
CA SER A 234 -10.79 9.63 14.66
C SER A 234 -11.74 8.49 15.07
N LYS A 235 -12.18 7.67 14.12
CA LYS A 235 -13.04 6.49 14.34
C LYS A 235 -12.23 5.21 14.56
N LEU A 236 -10.91 5.24 14.36
CA LEU A 236 -10.05 4.06 14.47
C LEU A 236 -9.85 3.66 15.93
N LYS A 237 -10.47 2.54 16.31
CA LYS A 237 -10.41 1.98 17.68
C LYS A 237 -9.36 0.88 17.84
N VAL A 238 -8.94 0.28 16.74
CA VAL A 238 -7.99 -0.85 16.74
C VAL A 238 -6.59 -0.30 17.04
N PRO A 239 -5.84 -0.87 18.02
CA PRO A 239 -4.46 -0.50 18.26
C PRO A 239 -3.65 -0.59 16.97
N THR A 240 -2.96 0.49 16.63
CA THR A 240 -2.21 0.61 15.38
C THR A 240 -0.78 1.05 15.65
N LEU A 241 0.19 0.36 15.06
CA LEU A 241 1.59 0.77 15.02
C LEU A 241 1.90 1.28 13.62
N LEU A 242 2.39 2.52 13.52
CA LEU A 242 2.99 3.06 12.31
C LEU A 242 4.50 3.08 12.47
N LEU A 243 5.19 2.26 11.66
CA LEU A 243 6.63 2.33 11.51
C LEU A 243 6.98 3.23 10.33
N LYS A 244 7.70 4.32 10.63
CA LYS A 244 8.21 5.26 9.62
C LYS A 244 9.67 4.95 9.29
N PRO A 245 10.09 5.03 8.01
CA PRO A 245 11.49 4.90 7.66
C PRO A 245 12.28 6.15 8.10
N GLY A 246 13.55 5.96 8.44
CA GLY A 246 14.44 7.05 8.87
C GLY A 246 14.91 7.95 7.74
N LEU A 247 15.04 7.41 6.52
CA LEU A 247 15.36 8.16 5.29
C LEU A 247 16.69 8.94 5.33
N GLU A 248 17.55 8.72 6.33
CA GLU A 248 18.82 9.42 6.45
C GLU A 248 19.71 9.13 5.25
N GLY A 249 20.39 10.17 4.77
CA GLY A 249 21.30 10.09 3.64
C GLY A 249 20.63 9.84 2.29
N ILE A 250 19.28 9.80 2.22
CA ILE A 250 18.56 9.81 0.95
C ILE A 250 18.48 11.26 0.46
N TYR A 251 18.88 11.49 -0.80
CA TYR A 251 18.88 12.81 -1.47
C TYR A 251 19.40 13.94 -0.57
N ALA A 252 20.74 14.07 -0.47
CA ALA A 252 21.42 15.03 0.41
C ALA A 252 20.74 16.41 0.43
N GLN A 253 20.10 16.72 1.56
CA GLN A 253 19.53 18.02 1.98
C GLN A 253 19.19 18.98 0.83
N GLY A 254 18.06 18.71 0.16
CA GLY A 254 17.38 19.67 -0.70
C GLY A 254 15.86 19.59 -0.45
N PRO A 255 15.09 20.63 -0.84
CA PRO A 255 13.63 20.73 -0.62
C PRO A 255 12.78 19.71 -1.40
N GLN A 256 13.34 18.56 -1.81
CA GLN A 256 12.73 17.59 -2.72
C GLN A 256 12.96 16.12 -2.31
N ASN A 257 13.05 15.81 -1.02
CA ASN A 257 12.95 14.40 -0.62
C ASN A 257 11.49 13.91 -0.76
N TYR A 258 11.04 13.64 -1.98
CA TYR A 258 9.64 13.31 -2.26
C TYR A 258 9.16 12.07 -1.48
N ILE A 259 10.06 11.16 -1.11
CA ILE A 259 9.71 9.99 -0.30
C ILE A 259 9.28 10.37 1.13
N GLU A 260 9.75 11.51 1.65
CA GLU A 260 9.31 12.10 2.92
C GLU A 260 7.83 12.43 2.86
N MET A 261 7.37 13.04 1.75
CA MET A 261 5.96 13.38 1.56
C MET A 261 5.05 12.15 1.63
N PHE A 262 5.53 11.02 1.10
CA PHE A 262 4.81 9.75 1.20
C PHE A 262 4.83 9.18 2.64
N CYS A 263 6.02 9.05 3.24
CA CYS A 263 6.18 8.27 4.48
C CYS A 263 5.85 9.04 5.76
N HIS A 264 6.10 10.35 5.75
CA HIS A 264 6.02 11.19 6.94
C HIS A 264 4.82 12.14 6.89
N ASP A 265 4.65 12.87 5.78
CA ASP A 265 3.68 13.98 5.69
C ASP A 265 2.26 13.52 5.35
N SER A 266 2.11 12.35 4.72
CA SER A 266 0.81 11.79 4.28
C SER A 266 -0.23 11.59 5.40
N TRP A 267 0.16 11.68 6.66
CA TRP A 267 -0.70 11.39 7.81
C TRP A 267 -1.33 12.63 8.46
N GLY A 268 -0.87 13.84 8.14
CA GLY A 268 -1.24 15.04 8.88
C GLY A 268 -0.85 14.95 10.37
N ASN A 269 -1.70 15.44 11.27
CA ASN A 269 -1.42 15.47 12.70
C ASN A 269 -1.73 14.12 13.38
N LEU A 270 -0.72 13.26 13.51
CA LEU A 270 -0.83 11.94 14.15
C LEU A 270 -0.99 12.01 15.68
N ASP A 271 -0.49 13.05 16.34
CA ASP A 271 -0.51 13.17 17.81
C ASP A 271 -1.95 13.27 18.36
N SER A 272 -2.91 13.57 17.48
CA SER A 272 -4.33 13.62 17.81
C SER A 272 -4.99 12.23 17.95
N TYR A 273 -4.30 11.13 17.58
CA TYR A 273 -4.88 9.79 17.53
C TYR A 273 -4.22 8.83 18.53
N SER A 274 -4.83 8.67 19.70
CA SER A 274 -4.31 7.78 20.77
C SER A 274 -4.24 6.29 20.39
N SER A 275 -4.99 5.87 19.36
CA SER A 275 -4.95 4.49 18.85
C SER A 275 -3.73 4.20 17.98
N ILE A 276 -3.00 5.24 17.53
CA ILE A 276 -1.85 5.12 16.64
C ILE A 276 -0.56 5.41 17.42
N LYS A 277 0.29 4.40 17.55
CA LYS A 277 1.67 4.57 18.05
C LYS A 277 2.59 4.72 16.86
N VAL A 278 3.42 5.76 16.86
CA VAL A 278 4.39 6.03 15.79
C VAL A 278 5.79 5.71 16.28
N LYS A 279 6.59 5.04 15.45
CA LYS A 279 8.01 4.81 15.71
C LYS A 279 8.79 4.93 14.40
N THR A 280 9.85 5.73 14.40
CA THR A 280 10.78 5.81 13.26
C THR A 280 11.88 4.78 13.44
N ILE A 281 12.21 4.04 12.37
CA ILE A 281 13.34 3.10 12.34
C ILE A 281 14.49 3.77 11.57
N PRO A 282 15.59 4.16 12.24
CA PRO A 282 16.66 4.91 11.60
C PRO A 282 17.40 4.09 10.54
N HIS A 283 17.96 4.77 9.56
CA HIS A 283 18.73 4.22 8.43
C HIS A 283 17.96 3.16 7.65
N THR A 284 16.67 3.40 7.41
CA THR A 284 15.81 2.53 6.61
C THR A 284 15.12 3.27 5.47
N ARG A 285 14.58 2.49 4.54
CA ARG A 285 13.77 2.89 3.38
C ARG A 285 12.40 2.19 3.44
N SER A 286 11.63 2.23 2.35
CA SER A 286 10.25 1.73 2.37
C SER A 286 10.14 0.24 2.76
N LEU A 287 11.08 -0.61 2.34
CA LEU A 287 11.19 -2.02 2.76
C LEU A 287 12.08 -2.17 4.00
N MET A 288 11.77 -1.42 5.06
CA MET A 288 12.59 -1.31 6.29
C MET A 288 12.97 -2.64 6.96
N TRP A 289 12.20 -3.71 6.75
CA TRP A 289 12.52 -5.04 7.30
C TRP A 289 13.68 -5.73 6.58
N LEU A 290 14.09 -5.24 5.41
CA LEU A 290 15.30 -5.68 4.73
C LEU A 290 16.53 -4.94 5.28
N ASP A 291 16.36 -3.67 5.64
CA ASP A 291 17.44 -2.80 6.12
C ASP A 291 17.77 -3.07 7.60
N ARG A 292 16.73 -3.23 8.43
CA ARG A 292 16.79 -3.36 9.89
C ARG A 292 15.82 -4.45 10.40
N PRO A 293 16.06 -5.72 10.04
CA PRO A 293 15.12 -6.81 10.29
C PRO A 293 14.80 -7.00 11.78
N GLU A 294 15.82 -6.97 12.65
CA GLU A 294 15.63 -7.20 14.08
C GLU A 294 14.94 -6.01 14.76
N GLU A 295 15.26 -4.78 14.41
CA GLU A 295 14.61 -3.60 14.98
C GLU A 295 13.13 -3.49 14.58
N VAL A 296 12.80 -3.82 13.32
CA VAL A 296 11.42 -3.88 12.85
C VAL A 296 10.67 -5.01 13.56
N LYS A 297 11.24 -6.22 13.61
CA LYS A 297 10.66 -7.36 14.32
C LYS A 297 10.41 -7.04 15.79
N GLN A 298 11.39 -6.46 16.48
CA GLN A 298 11.27 -6.11 17.89
C GLN A 298 10.18 -5.06 18.11
N ALA A 299 10.13 -4.02 17.29
CA ALA A 299 9.08 -3.01 17.37
C ALA A 299 7.67 -3.62 17.22
N VAL A 300 7.49 -4.55 16.29
CA VAL A 300 6.23 -5.26 16.09
C VAL A 300 5.88 -6.13 17.31
N ILE A 301 6.82 -6.94 17.80
CA ILE A 301 6.59 -7.84 18.94
C ILE A 301 6.27 -7.05 20.21
N GLU A 302 7.03 -6.00 20.51
CA GLU A 302 6.80 -5.14 21.68
C GLU A 302 5.44 -4.46 21.64
N PHE A 303 5.07 -3.92 20.48
CA PHE A 303 3.76 -3.34 20.27
C PHE A 303 2.65 -4.36 20.52
N LEU A 304 2.74 -5.55 19.94
CA LEU A 304 1.72 -6.59 20.07
C LEU A 304 1.61 -7.18 21.49
N ARG A 305 2.69 -7.14 22.28
CA ARG A 305 2.64 -7.48 23.73
C ARG A 305 1.90 -6.40 24.52
N SER A 306 1.99 -5.14 24.11
CA SER A 306 1.30 -4.01 24.76
C SER A 306 -0.16 -3.83 24.33
N ALA A 307 -0.51 -4.31 23.13
CA ALA A 307 -1.86 -4.28 22.59
C ALA A 307 -2.69 -5.43 23.18
N LYS A 308 -3.32 -5.17 24.33
CA LYS A 308 -4.33 -6.06 24.93
C LYS A 308 -5.72 -5.74 24.40
#